data_AF-A0A935EXV4-F1
#
_entry.id   AF-A0A935EXV4-F1
#
_cell.length_a   1.000
_cell.length_b   1.000
_cell.length_c   1.000
_cell.angle_alpha   90.00
_cell.angle_beta   90.00
_cell.angle_gamma   90.00
#
_symmetry.space_group_name_H-M   'P 1'
#
loop_
_entity.id
_entity.type
_entity.pdbx_description
1 polymer ?
#
loop_
_entity_poly.entity_id
_entity_poly.type
_entity_poly.pdbx_seq_one_letter_code
_entity_poly.pdbx_strand_id
1 'polypeptide(L)'
;MDQNSSNSFKLSQKPLTYVEAETPDGSTSSLQVFVNNITWKEVDTLYGQSFNKQVYVTEVSENGDYFIKFGDGVNGSRLPTGVNNVIAKYRVGIGSSGNISAGKITTLLSRPLGVKEVFNPLPAIEGYDSENFERARITAPNQIKTFNRIVSLKDYEDFALCFRGIVKAKAEFIGETNNGYIRLTIVGNNNQRVEDTIINELRAQIDMVRDHHYALNINNYFQKHCVIKADVIIKKGYIENVVRSHVYLALGNKYNFDKSSLEKEFLKAKCLQIFRA
;
A
#
# COMPACT_ATOMS: atom_id res chain seq x y z
N MET A 1 -42.73 8.97 -15.98
CA MET A 1 -41.85 7.99 -16.65
C MET A 1 -40.51 8.08 -15.96
N ASP A 2 -40.29 7.19 -14.99
CA ASP A 2 -39.07 7.15 -14.18
C ASP A 2 -37.91 6.59 -15.02
N GLN A 3 -37.05 7.47 -15.51
CA GLN A 3 -35.71 7.07 -15.91
C GLN A 3 -34.89 6.90 -14.62
N ASN A 4 -34.69 5.65 -14.21
CA ASN A 4 -33.67 5.26 -13.24
C ASN A 4 -32.29 5.62 -13.83
N SER A 5 -31.89 6.88 -13.68
CA SER A 5 -30.51 7.30 -13.85
C SER A 5 -29.71 6.65 -12.73
N SER A 6 -29.04 5.52 -13.00
CA SER A 6 -28.05 4.97 -12.07
C SER A 6 -27.07 6.08 -11.73
N ASN A 7 -27.02 6.46 -10.47
CA ASN A 7 -26.07 7.41 -9.90
C ASN A 7 -24.72 6.74 -9.57
N SER A 8 -24.55 5.48 -9.97
CA SER A 8 -23.32 4.71 -9.84
C SER A 8 -22.90 4.11 -11.19
N PHE A 9 -21.60 4.19 -11.50
CA PHE A 9 -21.00 3.72 -12.75
C PHE A 9 -19.76 2.90 -12.45
N LYS A 10 -19.63 1.72 -13.07
CA LYS A 10 -18.45 0.88 -12.96
C LYS A 10 -17.35 1.33 -13.93
N LEU A 11 -16.10 1.39 -13.48
CA LEU A 11 -14.94 1.60 -14.36
C LEU A 11 -14.76 0.40 -15.31
N SER A 12 -14.47 0.67 -16.58
CA SER A 12 -14.41 -0.36 -17.63
C SER A 12 -13.18 -1.26 -17.55
N GLN A 13 -12.10 -0.77 -16.95
CA GLN A 13 -10.83 -1.45 -16.77
C GLN A 13 -10.37 -1.34 -15.32
N LYS A 14 -9.67 -2.38 -14.86
CA LYS A 14 -9.05 -2.49 -13.53
C LYS A 14 -7.66 -3.11 -13.68
N PRO A 15 -6.74 -2.89 -12.73
CA PRO A 15 -6.86 -2.04 -11.54
C PRO A 15 -6.65 -0.54 -11.86
N LEU A 16 -7.25 0.34 -11.05
CA LEU A 16 -7.03 1.79 -11.08
C LEU A 16 -5.68 2.14 -10.44
N THR A 17 -4.86 2.92 -11.15
CA THR A 17 -3.54 3.33 -10.62
C THR A 17 -3.67 4.45 -9.60
N TYR A 18 -2.96 4.30 -8.49
CA TYR A 18 -2.68 5.36 -7.51
C TYR A 18 -1.28 5.90 -7.73
N VAL A 19 -1.13 7.22 -7.61
CA VAL A 19 0.13 7.93 -7.79
C VAL A 19 0.51 8.63 -6.51
N GLU A 20 1.79 8.96 -6.42
CA GLU A 20 2.34 9.73 -5.33
C GLU A 20 1.66 11.09 -5.15
N ALA A 21 1.28 11.43 -3.92
CA ALA A 21 0.68 12.73 -3.59
C ALA A 21 0.90 13.11 -2.12
N GLU A 22 0.93 14.43 -1.86
CA GLU A 22 0.98 15.02 -0.51
C GLU A 22 -0.38 14.91 0.20
N THR A 23 -0.78 13.68 0.52
CA THR A 23 -2.00 13.34 1.26
C THR A 23 -1.66 12.56 2.52
N PRO A 24 -2.56 12.44 3.51
CA PRO A 24 -2.30 11.67 4.72
C PRO A 24 -1.87 10.21 4.45
N ASP A 25 -2.46 9.58 3.43
CA ASP A 25 -2.12 8.22 3.00
C ASP A 25 -0.91 8.17 2.03
N GLY A 26 -0.40 9.34 1.63
CA GLY A 26 0.74 9.51 0.72
C GLY A 26 0.44 9.22 -0.76
N SER A 27 -0.81 8.91 -1.12
CA SER A 27 -1.16 8.59 -2.50
C SER A 27 -2.52 9.16 -2.89
N THR A 28 -2.72 9.35 -4.19
CA THR A 28 -4.00 9.78 -4.75
C THR A 28 -4.35 8.96 -5.98
N SER A 29 -5.64 8.80 -6.22
CA SER A 29 -6.15 8.12 -7.41
C SER A 29 -5.76 8.89 -8.67
N SER A 30 -5.37 8.18 -9.75
CA SER A 30 -5.19 8.80 -11.07
C SER A 30 -6.50 9.16 -11.78
N LEU A 31 -7.65 8.86 -11.15
CA LEU A 31 -8.97 9.05 -11.71
C LEU A 31 -9.34 10.53 -11.84
N GLN A 32 -9.80 10.88 -13.03
CA GLN A 32 -10.43 12.16 -13.33
C GLN A 32 -11.79 11.89 -13.95
N VAL A 33 -12.84 12.45 -13.34
CA VAL A 33 -14.22 12.30 -13.80
C VAL A 33 -14.71 13.63 -14.35
N PHE A 34 -15.31 13.57 -15.54
CA PHE A 34 -15.90 14.70 -16.22
C PHE A 34 -17.38 14.43 -16.47
N VAL A 35 -18.24 15.40 -16.19
CA VAL A 35 -19.65 15.36 -16.56
C VAL A 35 -19.95 16.56 -17.43
N ASN A 36 -20.45 16.35 -18.65
CA ASN A 36 -20.59 17.40 -19.67
C ASN A 36 -19.29 18.21 -19.88
N ASN A 37 -18.14 17.52 -19.90
CA ASN A 37 -16.79 18.10 -20.00
C ASN A 37 -16.36 18.99 -18.81
N ILE A 38 -17.13 19.00 -17.72
CA ILE A 38 -16.77 19.71 -16.48
C ILE A 38 -16.13 18.71 -15.52
N THR A 39 -14.97 19.03 -14.96
CA THR A 39 -14.30 18.20 -13.96
C THR A 39 -15.09 18.16 -12.66
N TRP A 40 -15.39 16.95 -12.17
CA TRP A 40 -15.97 16.74 -10.85
C TRP A 40 -14.87 16.38 -9.86
N LYS A 41 -15.09 16.68 -8.58
CA LYS A 41 -14.09 16.46 -7.52
C LYS A 41 -14.39 15.17 -6.74
N GLU A 42 -13.39 14.32 -6.56
CA GLU A 42 -13.48 13.19 -5.64
C GLU A 42 -13.49 13.68 -4.19
N VAL A 43 -14.34 13.10 -3.37
CA VAL A 43 -14.43 13.35 -1.93
C VAL A 43 -14.52 12.02 -1.18
N ASP A 44 -14.20 12.01 0.11
CA ASP A 44 -14.27 10.79 0.95
C ASP A 44 -15.72 10.37 1.21
N THR A 45 -16.64 11.34 1.27
CA THR A 45 -18.06 11.10 1.51
C THR A 45 -18.94 12.13 0.82
N LEU A 46 -20.07 11.65 0.29
CA LEU A 46 -21.14 12.51 -0.23
C LEU A 46 -21.94 13.16 0.91
N TYR A 47 -21.95 12.56 2.10
CA TYR A 47 -22.75 13.04 3.21
C TYR A 47 -22.37 14.47 3.62
N GLY A 48 -23.36 15.36 3.73
CA GLY A 48 -23.16 16.75 4.10
C GLY A 48 -22.63 17.65 2.96
N GLN A 49 -22.40 17.11 1.76
CA GLN A 49 -22.07 17.92 0.59
C GLN A 49 -23.31 18.69 0.13
N SER A 50 -23.14 19.97 -0.19
CA SER A 50 -24.25 20.80 -0.68
C SER A 50 -24.89 20.22 -1.95
N PHE A 51 -26.21 20.33 -2.08
CA PHE A 51 -27.00 19.75 -3.17
C PHE A 51 -26.57 20.11 -4.60
N ASN A 52 -25.81 21.20 -4.78
CA ASN A 52 -25.31 21.67 -6.07
C ASN A 52 -23.80 21.39 -6.27
N LYS A 53 -23.16 20.70 -5.33
CA LYS A 53 -21.73 20.44 -5.38
C LYS A 53 -21.41 19.31 -6.36
N GLN A 54 -20.57 19.58 -7.35
CA GLN A 54 -20.14 18.61 -8.37
C GLN A 54 -19.06 17.68 -7.83
N VAL A 55 -19.48 16.70 -7.03
CA VAL A 55 -18.61 15.75 -6.33
C VAL A 55 -19.02 14.31 -6.59
N TYR A 56 -18.05 13.40 -6.46
CA TYR A 56 -18.26 11.96 -6.51
C TYR A 56 -17.43 11.26 -5.44
N VAL A 57 -17.81 10.04 -5.11
CA VAL A 57 -17.01 9.11 -4.29
C VAL A 57 -16.66 7.88 -5.13
N THR A 58 -15.55 7.23 -4.80
CA THR A 58 -15.15 5.97 -5.41
C THR A 58 -15.29 4.84 -4.40
N GLU A 59 -15.98 3.76 -4.79
CA GLU A 59 -16.15 2.55 -3.99
C GLU A 59 -15.44 1.37 -4.69
N VAL A 60 -14.74 0.53 -3.92
CA VAL A 60 -14.04 -0.65 -4.42
C VAL A 60 -14.75 -1.90 -3.91
N SER A 61 -15.09 -2.84 -4.79
CA SER A 61 -15.65 -4.13 -4.41
C SER A 61 -14.58 -5.15 -4.00
N GLU A 62 -14.99 -6.23 -3.33
CA GLU A 62 -14.09 -7.35 -2.97
C GLU A 62 -13.36 -7.96 -4.19
N ASN A 63 -13.95 -7.87 -5.38
CA ASN A 63 -13.36 -8.37 -6.63
C ASN A 63 -12.45 -7.33 -7.33
N GLY A 64 -12.16 -6.20 -6.67
CA GLY A 64 -11.35 -5.11 -7.21
C GLY A 64 -12.05 -4.30 -8.30
N ASP A 65 -13.38 -4.34 -8.38
CA ASP A 65 -14.13 -3.48 -9.29
C ASP A 65 -14.33 -2.10 -8.65
N TYR A 66 -14.06 -1.05 -9.42
CA TYR A 66 -14.24 0.34 -8.99
C TYR A 66 -15.58 0.89 -9.48
N PHE A 67 -16.31 1.54 -8.58
CA PHE A 67 -17.57 2.20 -8.83
C PHE A 67 -17.46 3.69 -8.48
N ILE A 68 -17.87 4.55 -9.42
CA ILE A 68 -18.00 5.99 -9.21
C ILE A 68 -19.44 6.27 -8.84
N LYS A 69 -19.67 6.89 -7.69
CA LYS A 69 -21.00 7.23 -7.20
C LYS A 69 -21.15 8.74 -7.04
N PHE A 70 -22.22 9.26 -7.59
CA PHE A 70 -22.54 10.68 -7.63
C PHE A 70 -23.64 11.04 -6.61
N GLY A 71 -23.77 12.34 -6.35
CA GLY A 71 -24.80 12.88 -5.49
C GLY A 71 -26.22 12.60 -6.00
N ASP A 72 -27.17 12.68 -5.08
CA ASP A 72 -28.61 12.46 -5.31
C ASP A 72 -29.42 13.77 -5.40
N GLY A 73 -28.76 14.93 -5.27
CA GLY A 73 -29.40 16.23 -5.17
C GLY A 73 -29.76 16.64 -3.73
N VAL A 74 -29.38 15.84 -2.73
CA VAL A 74 -29.39 16.20 -1.31
C VAL A 74 -27.95 16.25 -0.80
N ASN A 75 -27.20 15.18 -1.05
CA ASN A 75 -25.80 14.99 -0.68
C ASN A 75 -24.92 15.06 -1.94
N GLY A 76 -24.67 16.28 -2.41
CA GLY A 76 -24.01 16.53 -3.68
C GLY A 76 -24.97 16.61 -4.88
N SER A 77 -24.44 17.08 -6.01
CA SER A 77 -25.18 17.32 -7.24
C SER A 77 -25.62 16.03 -7.90
N ARG A 78 -26.91 15.97 -8.28
CA ARG A 78 -27.43 14.93 -9.15
C ARG A 78 -26.83 15.06 -10.55
N LEU A 79 -26.55 13.92 -11.17
CA LEU A 79 -26.12 13.90 -12.56
C LEU A 79 -27.16 14.55 -13.49
N PRO A 80 -26.74 15.42 -14.41
CA PRO A 80 -27.60 15.88 -15.49
C PRO A 80 -27.97 14.71 -16.40
N THR A 81 -29.17 14.76 -16.97
CA THR A 81 -29.60 13.81 -17.99
C THR A 81 -28.77 13.97 -19.26
N GLY A 82 -28.44 12.86 -19.91
CA GLY A 82 -27.62 12.86 -21.11
C GLY A 82 -27.15 11.45 -21.47
N VAL A 83 -26.58 11.32 -22.67
CA VAL A 83 -25.94 10.09 -23.16
C VAL A 83 -24.45 10.39 -23.37
N ASN A 84 -23.58 9.49 -22.93
CA ASN A 84 -22.12 9.65 -23.02
C ASN A 84 -21.62 10.97 -22.38
N ASN A 85 -22.34 11.47 -21.38
CA ASN A 85 -22.02 12.72 -20.71
C ASN A 85 -21.08 12.53 -19.53
N VAL A 86 -20.85 11.30 -19.07
CA VAL A 86 -19.89 10.96 -18.00
C VAL A 86 -18.66 10.31 -18.62
N ILE A 87 -17.50 10.92 -18.42
CA ILE A 87 -16.21 10.46 -18.95
C ILE A 87 -15.25 10.28 -17.78
N ALA A 88 -14.68 9.07 -17.65
CA ALA A 88 -13.59 8.79 -16.71
C ALA A 88 -12.27 8.68 -17.48
N LYS A 89 -11.24 9.42 -17.05
CA LYS A 89 -9.86 9.28 -17.52
C LYS A 89 -9.00 8.82 -16.36
N TYR A 90 -8.28 7.72 -16.53
CA TYR A 90 -7.47 7.13 -15.47
C TYR A 90 -6.38 6.24 -16.06
N ARG A 91 -5.36 5.94 -15.25
CA ARG A 91 -4.33 4.97 -15.60
C ARG A 91 -4.76 3.57 -15.14
N VAL A 92 -4.36 2.57 -15.91
CA VAL A 92 -4.65 1.17 -15.64
C VAL A 92 -3.35 0.42 -15.41
N GLY A 93 -3.31 -0.33 -14.32
CA GLY A 93 -2.14 -1.08 -13.90
C GLY A 93 -1.57 -0.57 -12.57
N ILE A 94 -1.23 -1.52 -11.70
CA ILE A 94 -0.50 -1.31 -10.45
C ILE A 94 0.44 -2.50 -10.29
N GLY A 95 1.24 -2.48 -9.22
CA GLY A 95 1.93 -3.67 -8.80
C GLY A 95 3.40 -3.72 -9.16
N SER A 96 4.06 -4.65 -8.48
CA SER A 96 5.46 -4.97 -8.71
C SER A 96 5.72 -5.57 -10.09
N SER A 97 4.67 -6.10 -10.73
CA SER A 97 4.71 -6.59 -12.12
C SER A 97 5.07 -5.51 -13.15
N GLY A 98 4.80 -4.24 -12.83
CA GLY A 98 5.21 -3.09 -13.66
C GLY A 98 6.69 -2.71 -13.52
N ASN A 99 7.40 -3.28 -12.54
CA ASN A 99 8.81 -2.97 -12.32
C ASN A 99 9.67 -3.77 -13.30
N ILE A 100 10.29 -3.07 -14.24
CA ILE A 100 11.05 -3.66 -15.33
C ILE A 100 12.36 -2.92 -15.54
N SER A 101 13.39 -3.67 -15.92
CA SER A 101 14.71 -3.11 -16.20
C SER A 101 14.69 -2.09 -17.35
N ALA A 102 15.73 -1.27 -17.43
CA ALA A 102 15.99 -0.43 -18.60
C ALA A 102 15.96 -1.27 -19.88
N GLY A 103 15.44 -0.69 -20.97
CA GLY A 103 15.40 -1.31 -22.29
C GLY A 103 14.26 -2.31 -22.53
N LYS A 104 13.32 -2.48 -21.59
CA LYS A 104 12.23 -3.48 -21.69
C LYS A 104 10.93 -2.95 -22.30
N ILE A 105 10.60 -1.68 -22.13
CA ILE A 105 9.40 -1.05 -22.71
C ILE A 105 9.66 -0.72 -24.18
N THR A 106 9.44 -1.66 -25.09
CA THR A 106 9.77 -1.49 -26.52
C THR A 106 8.58 -1.22 -27.43
N THR A 107 7.36 -1.25 -26.88
CA THR A 107 6.12 -1.16 -27.65
C THR A 107 5.67 0.28 -27.86
N LEU A 108 5.47 0.66 -29.14
CA LEU A 108 4.85 1.92 -29.55
C LEU A 108 3.32 1.79 -29.56
N LEU A 109 2.62 2.55 -28.71
CA LEU A 109 1.14 2.62 -28.71
C LEU A 109 0.60 3.46 -29.87
N SER A 110 1.36 4.47 -30.29
CA SER A 110 1.14 5.24 -31.53
C SER A 110 2.45 5.26 -32.30
N ARG A 111 2.40 5.31 -33.64
CA ARG A 111 3.59 5.33 -34.51
C ARG A 111 3.74 6.71 -35.16
N PRO A 112 4.27 7.72 -34.44
CA PRO A 112 4.58 9.00 -35.05
C PRO A 112 5.62 8.82 -36.17
N LEU A 113 5.50 9.63 -37.23
CA LEU A 113 6.39 9.60 -38.39
C LEU A 113 7.84 9.85 -37.96
N GLY A 114 8.77 9.04 -38.46
CA GLY A 114 10.21 9.18 -38.21
C GLY A 114 10.73 8.49 -36.95
N VAL A 115 9.87 7.93 -36.09
CA VAL A 115 10.30 7.17 -34.90
C VAL A 115 10.55 5.71 -35.25
N LYS A 116 11.81 5.26 -35.11
CA LYS A 116 12.24 3.88 -35.43
C LYS A 116 11.98 2.89 -34.29
N GLU A 117 12.27 3.30 -33.06
CA GLU A 117 12.13 2.47 -31.87
C GLU A 117 11.88 3.34 -30.63
N VAL A 118 11.35 2.72 -29.58
CA VAL A 118 11.28 3.32 -28.25
C VAL A 118 11.82 2.32 -27.25
N PHE A 119 12.43 2.82 -26.19
CA PHE A 119 12.75 2.04 -25.02
C PHE A 119 12.76 2.94 -23.79
N ASN A 120 12.58 2.35 -22.60
CA ASN A 120 12.80 3.06 -21.34
C ASN A 120 14.31 3.09 -21.04
N PRO A 121 15.01 4.23 -21.08
CA PRO A 121 16.45 4.29 -20.79
C PRO A 121 16.75 4.00 -19.32
N LEU A 122 15.78 4.26 -18.44
CA LEU A 122 15.84 3.98 -17.01
C LEU A 122 14.89 2.82 -16.67
N PRO A 123 15.20 2.02 -15.63
CA PRO A 123 14.26 1.03 -15.13
C PRO A 123 12.97 1.70 -14.68
N ALA A 124 11.84 1.02 -14.91
CA ALA A 124 10.59 1.35 -14.22
C ALA A 124 10.63 0.68 -12.85
N ILE A 125 10.49 1.48 -11.79
CA ILE A 125 10.57 1.06 -10.40
C ILE A 125 9.35 1.62 -9.64
N GLU A 126 9.23 1.32 -8.34
CA GLU A 126 8.21 1.87 -7.43
C GLU A 126 6.76 1.44 -7.70
N GLY A 127 6.55 0.48 -8.60
CA GLY A 127 5.31 -0.27 -8.68
C GLY A 127 5.13 -1.14 -7.44
N TYR A 128 4.04 -0.91 -6.70
CA TYR A 128 3.70 -1.67 -5.50
C TYR A 128 2.37 -2.38 -5.68
N ASP A 129 2.32 -3.63 -5.22
CA ASP A 129 1.08 -4.41 -5.22
C ASP A 129 0.09 -3.83 -4.22
N SER A 130 -1.20 -3.96 -4.52
CA SER A 130 -2.26 -3.54 -3.61
C SER A 130 -2.12 -4.25 -2.27
N GLU A 131 -2.51 -3.55 -1.19
CA GLU A 131 -2.61 -4.18 0.12
C GLU A 131 -3.47 -5.44 0.06
N ASN A 132 -3.00 -6.54 0.63
CA ASN A 132 -3.75 -7.78 0.68
C ASN A 132 -4.78 -7.76 1.81
N PHE A 133 -5.79 -8.63 1.72
CA PHE A 133 -6.90 -8.68 2.67
C PHE A 133 -6.48 -8.92 4.12
N GLU A 134 -5.53 -9.83 4.36
CA GLU A 134 -5.04 -10.12 5.72
C GLU A 134 -4.38 -8.90 6.34
N ARG A 135 -3.66 -8.12 5.54
CA ARG A 135 -3.02 -6.89 5.99
C ARG A 135 -4.05 -5.78 6.18
N ALA A 136 -5.00 -5.60 5.24
CA ALA A 136 -6.10 -4.67 5.37
C ALA A 136 -6.93 -4.90 6.64
N ARG A 137 -7.12 -6.17 7.05
CA ARG A 137 -7.79 -6.52 8.33
C ARG A 137 -7.07 -5.94 9.55
N ILE A 138 -5.73 -5.88 9.49
CA ILE A 138 -4.89 -5.38 10.58
C ILE A 138 -4.83 -3.85 10.54
N THR A 139 -4.74 -3.24 9.36
CA THR A 139 -4.54 -1.80 9.18
C THR A 139 -5.84 -0.98 9.17
N ALA A 140 -6.94 -1.48 8.59
CA ALA A 140 -8.19 -0.72 8.47
C ALA A 140 -8.77 -0.19 9.81
N PRO A 141 -8.75 -0.95 10.93
CA PRO A 141 -9.21 -0.42 12.21
C PRO A 141 -8.38 0.77 12.74
N ASN A 142 -7.14 0.93 12.28
CA ASN A 142 -6.22 1.92 12.81
C ASN A 142 -6.58 3.35 12.42
N GLN A 143 -7.19 3.53 11.23
CA GLN A 143 -7.68 4.84 10.79
C GLN A 143 -8.76 5.39 11.75
N ILE A 144 -9.55 4.50 12.38
CA ILE A 144 -10.61 4.89 13.32
C ILE A 144 -10.04 5.07 14.75
N LYS A 145 -9.08 4.21 15.16
CA LYS A 145 -8.56 4.20 16.54
C LYS A 145 -7.79 5.45 16.92
N THR A 146 -7.12 6.08 15.96
CA THR A 146 -6.21 7.20 16.25
C THR A 146 -6.95 8.55 16.31
N PHE A 147 -8.21 8.67 15.87
CA PHE A 147 -8.94 9.96 15.80
C PHE A 147 -8.08 11.11 15.21
N ASN A 148 -7.21 10.80 14.24
CA ASN A 148 -6.21 11.72 13.69
C ASN A 148 -5.22 12.30 14.72
N ARG A 149 -4.85 11.53 15.75
CA ARG A 149 -3.80 11.84 16.72
C ARG A 149 -2.92 10.64 16.99
N ILE A 150 -1.63 10.90 17.21
CA ILE A 150 -0.64 9.86 17.51
C ILE A 150 -0.15 10.07 18.94
N VAL A 151 -0.50 9.15 19.85
CA VAL A 151 -0.21 9.29 21.28
C VAL A 151 0.62 8.13 21.79
N SER A 152 0.18 6.90 21.56
CA SER A 152 0.86 5.69 21.98
C SER A 152 1.93 5.26 20.95
N LEU A 153 2.92 4.47 21.37
CA LEU A 153 3.86 3.83 20.45
C LEU A 153 3.12 3.04 19.35
N LYS A 154 2.00 2.40 19.72
CA LYS A 154 1.22 1.63 18.77
C LYS A 154 0.61 2.53 17.68
N ASP A 155 0.19 3.75 18.01
CA ASP A 155 -0.32 4.71 17.03
C ASP A 155 0.76 5.12 16.02
N TYR A 156 2.03 5.24 16.43
CA TYR A 156 3.14 5.52 15.50
C TYR A 156 3.33 4.37 14.50
N GLU A 157 3.27 3.12 14.97
CA GLU A 157 3.36 1.93 14.10
C GLU A 157 2.20 1.91 13.11
N ASP A 158 0.99 2.12 13.65
CA ASP A 158 -0.25 1.99 12.91
C ASP A 158 -0.40 3.09 11.86
N PHE A 159 0.00 4.33 12.17
CA PHE A 159 0.05 5.43 11.20
C PHE A 159 1.05 5.14 10.08
N ALA A 160 2.26 4.70 10.43
CA ALA A 160 3.29 4.38 9.44
C ALA A 160 2.88 3.22 8.52
N LEU A 161 2.12 2.25 9.02
CA LEU A 161 1.60 1.13 8.21
C LEU A 161 0.54 1.54 7.18
N CYS A 162 -0.17 2.63 7.42
CA CYS A 162 -1.12 3.23 6.47
C CYS A 162 -0.43 4.09 5.41
N PHE A 163 0.83 4.49 5.64
CA PHE A 163 1.56 5.31 4.70
C PHE A 163 2.12 4.50 3.54
N ARG A 164 2.10 5.09 2.33
CA ARG A 164 2.56 4.44 1.09
C ARG A 164 3.93 3.79 1.23
N GLY A 165 4.08 2.64 0.57
CA GLY A 165 5.39 1.97 0.44
C GLY A 165 5.88 1.26 1.69
N ILE A 166 5.31 1.53 2.87
CA ILE A 166 5.71 0.88 4.14
C ILE A 166 4.91 -0.40 4.31
N VAL A 167 5.56 -1.45 4.81
CA VAL A 167 4.94 -2.77 5.06
C VAL A 167 5.10 -3.27 6.47
N LYS A 168 6.07 -2.73 7.20
CA LYS A 168 6.27 -2.98 8.64
C LYS A 168 6.71 -1.71 9.30
N ALA A 169 6.22 -1.51 10.51
CA ALA A 169 6.64 -0.44 11.39
C ALA A 169 6.74 -0.97 12.82
N LYS A 170 7.73 -0.49 13.57
CA LYS A 170 7.89 -0.76 14.99
C LYS A 170 8.30 0.52 15.69
N ALA A 171 7.59 0.88 16.74
CA ALA A 171 7.89 2.05 17.55
C ALA A 171 8.37 1.65 18.93
N GLU A 172 9.44 2.27 19.38
CA GLU A 172 10.07 2.04 20.69
C GLU A 172 10.40 3.38 21.34
N PHE A 173 10.24 3.47 22.66
CA PHE A 173 10.77 4.59 23.43
C PHE A 173 12.19 4.26 23.88
N ILE A 174 13.15 5.12 23.55
CA ILE A 174 14.56 4.94 23.88
C ILE A 174 14.99 6.03 24.84
N GLY A 175 15.52 5.63 26.00
CA GLY A 175 16.02 6.53 27.04
C GLY A 175 15.13 6.56 28.29
N GLU A 176 15.30 7.60 29.10
CA GLU A 176 14.53 7.82 30.33
C GLU A 176 13.35 8.75 30.08
N THR A 177 12.34 8.71 30.96
CA THR A 177 11.05 9.40 30.79
C THR A 177 11.16 10.89 30.43
N ASN A 178 12.20 11.60 30.90
CA ASN A 178 12.38 13.04 30.67
C ASN A 178 13.46 13.40 29.63
N ASN A 179 14.18 12.41 29.09
CA ASN A 179 15.26 12.65 28.13
C ASN A 179 15.35 11.54 27.06
N GLY A 180 14.20 10.97 26.73
CA GLY A 180 14.07 9.92 25.74
C GLY A 180 13.53 10.44 24.42
N TYR A 181 13.50 9.55 23.45
CA TYR A 181 12.94 9.80 22.13
C TYR A 181 12.21 8.56 21.62
N ILE A 182 11.32 8.79 20.66
CA ILE A 182 10.60 7.71 19.98
C ILE A 182 11.41 7.31 18.75
N ARG A 183 11.78 6.04 18.67
CA ARG A 183 12.37 5.43 17.47
C ARG A 183 11.30 4.67 16.72
N LEU A 184 11.08 5.05 15.47
CA LEU A 184 10.18 4.37 14.54
C LEU A 184 11.02 3.67 13.47
N THR A 185 11.09 2.34 13.53
CA THR A 185 11.78 1.52 12.52
C THR A 185 10.79 1.08 11.47
N ILE A 186 11.08 1.36 10.19
CA ILE A 186 10.20 1.02 9.06
C ILE A 186 10.89 0.09 8.06
N VAL A 187 10.06 -0.68 7.35
CA VAL A 187 10.47 -1.51 6.21
C VAL A 187 9.58 -1.22 5.03
N GLY A 188 10.19 -1.06 3.85
CA GLY A 188 9.47 -0.86 2.61
C GLY A 188 8.98 -2.16 1.98
N ASN A 189 8.14 -2.02 0.96
CA ASN A 189 7.68 -3.13 0.12
C ASN A 189 8.85 -3.98 -0.40
N ASN A 190 8.59 -5.28 -0.63
CA ASN A 190 9.59 -6.25 -1.06
C ASN A 190 10.84 -6.32 -0.15
N ASN A 191 10.66 -5.99 1.13
CA ASN A 191 11.77 -5.89 2.10
C ASN A 191 12.86 -4.93 1.59
N GLN A 192 12.48 -3.82 0.95
CA GLN A 192 13.43 -2.79 0.53
C GLN A 192 13.58 -1.69 1.57
N ARG A 193 14.72 -1.01 1.50
CA ARG A 193 14.95 0.23 2.23
C ARG A 193 13.97 1.29 1.70
N VAL A 194 13.33 2.02 2.60
CA VAL A 194 12.47 3.17 2.26
C VAL A 194 13.36 4.37 1.94
N GLU A 195 13.07 5.09 0.86
CA GLU A 195 13.83 6.27 0.46
C GLU A 195 13.71 7.42 1.48
N ASP A 196 14.74 8.27 1.55
CA ASP A 196 14.78 9.36 2.53
C ASP A 196 13.69 10.43 2.26
N THR A 197 13.28 10.59 0.99
CA THR A 197 12.15 11.43 0.57
C THR A 197 10.84 10.99 1.24
N ILE A 198 10.49 9.72 1.10
CA ILE A 198 9.30 9.10 1.71
C ILE A 198 9.36 9.19 3.24
N ILE A 199 10.54 8.98 3.84
CA ILE A 199 10.74 9.14 5.29
C ILE A 199 10.46 10.57 5.75
N ASN A 200 10.88 11.56 4.96
CA ASN A 200 10.67 12.97 5.29
C ASN A 200 9.19 13.36 5.16
N GLU A 201 8.50 12.87 4.14
CA GLU A 201 7.04 13.06 3.99
C GLU A 201 6.28 12.41 5.14
N LEU A 202 6.60 11.15 5.47
CA LEU A 202 6.00 10.46 6.62
C LEU A 202 6.22 11.26 7.91
N ARG A 203 7.44 11.75 8.15
CA ARG A 203 7.74 12.56 9.33
C ARG A 203 6.88 13.82 9.38
N ALA A 204 6.77 14.54 8.27
CA ALA A 204 5.94 15.74 8.19
C ALA A 204 4.47 15.44 8.51
N GLN A 205 3.92 14.32 8.02
CA GLN A 205 2.54 13.92 8.32
C GLN A 205 2.36 13.51 9.79
N ILE A 206 3.29 12.75 10.37
CA ILE A 206 3.25 12.38 11.79
C ILE A 206 3.37 13.63 12.67
N ASP A 207 4.26 14.57 12.33
CA ASP A 207 4.45 15.82 13.08
C ASP A 207 3.18 16.69 13.11
N MET A 208 2.28 16.61 12.11
CA MET A 208 1.01 17.35 12.16
C MET A 208 0.04 16.88 13.25
N VAL A 209 0.16 15.62 13.69
CA VAL A 209 -0.84 14.94 14.53
C VAL A 209 -0.29 14.32 15.82
N ARG A 210 1.04 14.33 16.01
CA ARG A 210 1.71 13.78 17.20
C ARG A 210 1.90 14.81 18.31
N ASP A 211 2.14 14.30 19.52
CA ASP A 211 2.72 15.08 20.60
C ASP A 211 4.22 15.34 20.37
N HIS A 212 4.65 16.59 20.50
CA HIS A 212 6.03 17.03 20.22
C HIS A 212 6.98 16.93 21.43
N HIS A 213 6.49 16.47 22.58
CA HIS A 213 7.29 16.37 23.81
C HIS A 213 8.52 15.47 23.63
N TYR A 214 8.40 14.37 22.87
CA TYR A 214 9.52 13.49 22.55
C TYR A 214 9.98 13.70 21.11
N ALA A 215 11.30 13.71 20.89
CA ALA A 215 11.86 13.70 19.54
C ALA A 215 11.46 12.40 18.80
N LEU A 216 11.26 12.48 17.48
CA LEU A 216 10.94 11.33 16.63
C LEU A 216 12.09 11.03 15.67
N ASN A 217 12.64 9.82 15.80
CA ASN A 217 13.65 9.29 14.91
C ASN A 217 13.04 8.17 14.05
N ILE A 218 12.83 8.45 12.77
CA ILE A 218 12.39 7.44 11.80
C ILE A 218 13.64 6.84 11.14
N ASN A 219 13.80 5.53 11.25
CA ASN A 219 14.96 4.81 10.74
C ASN A 219 14.54 3.64 9.84
N ASN A 220 15.36 3.39 8.82
CA ASN A 220 15.27 2.14 8.08
C ASN A 220 15.77 0.97 8.93
N TYR A 221 15.23 -0.21 8.64
CA TYR A 221 15.71 -1.46 9.19
C TYR A 221 17.15 -1.79 8.73
N PHE A 222 17.84 -2.61 9.53
CA PHE A 222 19.10 -3.23 9.14
C PHE A 222 18.89 -4.71 8.91
N GLN A 223 19.15 -5.19 7.69
CA GLN A 223 19.05 -6.61 7.39
C GLN A 223 20.23 -7.36 8.00
N LYS A 224 19.93 -8.32 8.89
CA LYS A 224 20.92 -9.30 9.36
C LYS A 224 20.64 -10.64 8.68
N HIS A 225 21.61 -11.09 7.88
CA HIS A 225 21.54 -12.42 7.29
C HIS A 225 22.01 -13.47 8.30
N CYS A 226 21.22 -14.52 8.48
CA CYS A 226 21.60 -15.69 9.28
C CYS A 226 21.79 -16.88 8.34
N VAL A 227 22.94 -17.56 8.48
CA VAL A 227 23.23 -18.80 7.76
C VAL A 227 22.96 -19.97 8.70
N ILE A 228 22.05 -20.85 8.29
CA ILE A 228 21.74 -22.06 9.04
C ILE A 228 22.49 -23.22 8.41
N LYS A 229 23.38 -23.85 9.18
CA LYS A 229 23.98 -25.14 8.86
C LYS A 229 23.44 -26.17 9.86
N ALA A 230 22.86 -27.24 9.34
CA ALA A 230 22.28 -28.30 10.16
C ALA A 230 22.52 -29.67 9.53
N ASP A 231 22.91 -30.62 10.36
CA ASP A 231 22.97 -32.04 9.99
C ASP A 231 21.63 -32.68 10.39
N VAL A 232 20.95 -33.29 9.42
CA VAL A 232 19.62 -33.87 9.61
C VAL A 232 19.70 -35.38 9.46
N ILE A 233 19.38 -36.10 10.54
CA ILE A 233 19.32 -37.56 10.53
C ILE A 233 17.95 -37.97 10.01
N ILE A 234 17.93 -38.71 8.89
CA ILE A 234 16.70 -39.12 8.23
C ILE A 234 16.37 -40.56 8.65
N LYS A 235 15.13 -40.79 9.08
CA LYS A 235 14.66 -42.13 9.46
C LYS A 235 14.59 -43.03 8.22
N LYS A 236 14.97 -44.31 8.38
CA LYS A 236 14.91 -45.32 7.32
C LYS A 236 13.50 -45.40 6.71
N GLY A 237 13.42 -45.40 5.38
CA GLY A 237 12.16 -45.42 4.61
C GLY A 237 11.73 -44.06 4.05
N TYR A 238 12.33 -42.95 4.51
CA TYR A 238 12.11 -41.63 3.93
C TYR A 238 13.12 -41.31 2.82
N ILE A 239 12.66 -40.61 1.78
CA ILE A 239 13.48 -40.18 0.64
C ILE A 239 14.16 -38.85 0.98
N GLU A 240 15.49 -38.82 0.84
CA GLU A 240 16.31 -37.66 1.23
C GLU A 240 15.88 -36.34 0.60
N ASN A 241 15.71 -36.31 -0.73
CA ASN A 241 15.35 -35.08 -1.44
C ASN A 241 13.98 -34.52 -0.99
N VAL A 242 13.03 -35.40 -0.66
CA VAL A 242 11.69 -34.99 -0.19
C VAL A 242 11.79 -34.38 1.20
N VAL A 243 12.51 -35.04 2.12
CA VAL A 243 12.73 -34.52 3.49
C VAL A 243 13.46 -33.19 3.43
N ARG A 244 14.50 -33.09 2.60
CA ARG A 244 15.26 -31.86 2.39
C ARG A 244 14.35 -30.71 1.92
N SER A 245 13.53 -30.94 0.89
CA SER A 245 12.58 -29.92 0.41
C SER A 245 11.57 -29.49 1.47
N HIS A 246 11.04 -30.43 2.26
CA HIS A 246 10.13 -30.10 3.36
C HIS A 246 10.80 -29.26 4.45
N VAL A 247 12.04 -29.58 4.81
CA VAL A 247 12.82 -28.79 5.77
C VAL A 247 13.03 -27.36 5.28
N TYR A 248 13.40 -27.18 4.00
CA TYR A 248 13.53 -25.85 3.40
C TYR A 248 12.22 -25.08 3.41
N LEU A 249 11.11 -25.72 3.02
CA LEU A 249 9.79 -25.11 3.04
C LEU A 249 9.35 -24.74 4.46
N ALA A 250 9.61 -25.58 5.45
CA ALA A 250 9.25 -25.31 6.84
C ALA A 250 10.06 -24.16 7.44
N LEU A 251 11.36 -24.10 7.16
CA LEU A 251 12.21 -22.96 7.54
C LEU A 251 11.75 -21.68 6.85
N GLY A 252 11.53 -21.73 5.54
CA GLY A 252 11.00 -20.62 4.75
C GLY A 252 9.68 -20.13 5.31
N ASN A 253 8.72 -21.03 5.57
CA ASN A 253 7.40 -20.67 6.10
C ASN A 253 7.41 -20.11 7.53
N LYS A 254 8.43 -20.40 8.35
CA LYS A 254 8.53 -19.91 9.74
C LYS A 254 9.27 -18.58 9.83
N TYR A 255 10.27 -18.39 8.98
CA TYR A 255 11.16 -17.23 8.98
C TYR A 255 10.98 -16.34 7.74
N ASN A 256 9.92 -16.54 6.96
CA ASN A 256 9.58 -15.62 5.89
C ASN A 256 9.34 -14.21 6.43
N PHE A 257 9.39 -13.25 5.49
CA PHE A 257 9.18 -11.86 5.80
C PHE A 257 7.85 -11.65 6.52
N ASP A 258 6.73 -12.11 5.97
CA ASP A 258 5.39 -11.82 6.49
C ASP A 258 5.19 -12.27 7.96
N LYS A 259 5.83 -13.37 8.39
CA LYS A 259 5.74 -13.88 9.77
C LYS A 259 6.89 -13.48 10.69
N SER A 260 7.80 -12.63 10.22
CA SER A 260 8.94 -12.16 11.01
C SER A 260 8.72 -10.71 11.44
N SER A 261 8.58 -10.49 12.75
CA SER A 261 8.58 -9.15 13.33
C SER A 261 9.98 -8.52 13.28
N LEU A 262 10.05 -7.20 13.33
CA LEU A 262 11.31 -6.44 13.32
C LEU A 262 12.25 -6.81 14.49
N GLU A 263 11.70 -7.33 15.59
CA GLU A 263 12.43 -7.71 16.81
C GLU A 263 12.60 -9.23 16.97
N LYS A 264 12.24 -10.04 15.96
CA LYS A 264 12.20 -11.49 16.14
C LYS A 264 13.61 -12.04 16.42
N GLU A 265 13.84 -12.45 17.65
CA GLU A 265 15.05 -13.18 18.01
C GLU A 265 15.16 -14.47 17.20
N PHE A 266 16.30 -14.63 16.54
CA PHE A 266 16.66 -15.88 15.91
C PHE A 266 17.25 -16.83 16.97
N LEU A 267 16.39 -17.70 17.52
CA LEU A 267 16.79 -18.68 18.53
C LEU A 267 17.06 -20.05 17.90
N LYS A 268 18.27 -20.59 18.13
CA LYS A 268 18.67 -21.94 17.70
C LYS A 268 17.67 -23.01 18.12
N ALA A 269 17.17 -22.94 19.35
CA ALA A 269 16.18 -23.88 19.89
C ALA A 269 14.87 -23.92 19.08
N LYS A 270 14.40 -22.75 18.60
CA LYS A 270 13.18 -22.65 17.77
C LYS A 270 13.39 -23.21 16.35
N CYS A 271 14.63 -23.20 15.86
CA CYS A 271 15.01 -23.88 14.61
C CYS A 271 15.02 -25.40 14.80
N LEU A 272 15.57 -25.88 15.92
CA LEU A 272 15.62 -27.31 16.23
C LEU A 272 14.25 -27.98 16.31
N GLN A 273 13.21 -27.25 16.69
CA GLN A 273 11.83 -27.76 16.67
C GLN A 273 11.34 -28.08 15.26
N ILE A 274 11.79 -27.37 14.22
CA ILE A 274 11.40 -27.65 12.83
C ILE A 274 12.02 -28.98 12.37
N PHE A 275 13.27 -29.25 12.74
CA PHE A 275 13.95 -30.49 12.35
C PHE A 275 13.43 -31.74 13.09
N ARG A 276 12.58 -31.56 14.10
CA ARG A 276 12.00 -32.64 14.91
C ARG A 276 10.55 -32.96 14.55
N ALA A 277 9.89 -32.12 13.76
CA ALA A 277 8.52 -32.28 13.28
C ALA A 277 8.50 -33.09 11.98
#